data_AF-A0A3D5Y3Q9-F1
#
_entry.id   AF-A0A3D5Y3Q9-F1
#
_cell.length_a   1.000
_cell.length_b   1.000
_cell.length_c   1.000
_cell.angle_alpha   90.00
_cell.angle_beta   90.00
_cell.angle_gamma   90.00
#
_symmetry.space_group_name_H-M   'P 1'
#
loop_
_entity.id
_entity.type
_entity.pdbx_description
1 polymer ?
#
loop_
_entity_poly.entity_id
_entity_poly.type
_entity_poly.pdbx_seq_one_letter_code
_entity_poly.pdbx_strand_id
1 'polypeptide(L)' 'MKRLHPHFFAACWTLCVAVPAPVIAQDRLDYEGRLLEQTAQVLAGNWQTAESGLSSLLTEFPTSRVGHLLRADLLAALAG' A
#
# COMPACT_ATOMS: atom_id res chain seq x y z
N MET A 1 -11.66 2.21 59.34
CA MET A 1 -12.54 2.76 58.28
C MET A 1 -11.75 3.77 57.47
N LYS A 2 -11.65 3.58 56.14
CA LYS A 2 -11.54 4.59 55.05
C LYS A 2 -10.42 5.67 55.22
N ARG A 3 -9.45 5.85 54.33
CA ARG A 3 -9.53 5.99 52.85
C ARG A 3 -8.16 5.74 52.22
N LEU A 4 -8.08 4.80 51.28
CA LEU A 4 -6.99 4.65 50.32
C LEU A 4 -7.23 5.71 49.23
N HIS A 5 -6.34 6.70 49.08
CA HIS A 5 -6.44 7.68 47.99
C HIS A 5 -5.69 7.19 46.75
N PRO A 6 -6.33 7.23 45.57
CA PRO A 6 -5.79 6.68 44.33
C PRO A 6 -4.90 7.72 43.66
N HIS A 7 -3.62 7.40 43.49
CA HIS A 7 -2.78 8.06 42.48
C HIS A 7 -2.45 7.08 41.35
N PHE A 8 -3.45 6.29 40.94
CA PHE A 8 -3.52 5.72 39.59
C PHE A 8 -4.10 6.80 38.69
N PHE A 9 -3.29 7.69 38.11
CA PHE A 9 -3.63 8.45 36.88
C PHE A 9 -2.47 9.43 36.56
N ALA A 10 -1.25 8.92 36.45
CA ALA A 10 -0.13 9.70 35.92
C ALA A 10 0.10 9.30 34.45
N ALA A 11 -0.70 9.92 33.59
CA ALA A 11 -0.32 10.37 32.25
C ALA A 11 0.52 9.40 31.38
N CYS A 12 -0.11 8.33 30.90
CA CYS A 12 0.32 7.68 29.64
C CYS A 12 -0.50 8.26 28.47
N TRP A 13 -0.45 9.57 28.27
CA TRP A 13 -1.20 10.29 27.22
C TRP A 13 -0.29 11.24 26.43
N THR A 14 0.94 10.81 26.14
CA THR A 14 1.84 11.59 25.29
C THR A 14 2.63 10.67 24.38
N LEU A 15 1.92 9.90 23.58
CA LEU A 15 2.43 9.39 22.32
C LEU A 15 1.58 9.96 21.18
N CYS A 16 1.57 11.29 21.06
CA CYS A 16 1.32 11.91 19.76
C CYS A 16 2.56 11.65 18.91
N VAL A 17 2.63 10.47 18.30
CA VAL A 17 3.49 10.31 17.13
C VAL A 17 2.95 11.29 16.11
N ALA A 18 3.69 12.39 15.89
CA ALA A 18 3.45 13.30 14.79
C ALA A 18 3.63 12.49 13.51
N VAL A 19 2.54 11.88 13.03
CA VAL A 19 2.49 11.32 11.68
C VAL A 19 2.64 12.51 10.75
N PRO A 20 3.68 12.57 9.90
CA PRO A 20 3.73 13.59 8.85
C PRO A 20 2.59 13.29 7.85
N ALA A 21 1.43 13.92 8.06
CA ALA A 21 0.33 13.93 7.10
C ALA A 21 0.54 15.14 6.19
N PRO A 22 1.12 14.94 4.99
CA PRO A 22 0.32 14.59 3.81
C PRO A 22 0.97 13.61 2.79
N VAL A 23 2.18 13.10 3.02
CA VAL A 23 2.90 12.25 2.04
C VAL A 23 2.16 10.94 1.75
N ILE A 24 1.60 10.32 2.80
CA ILE A 24 0.88 9.03 2.70
C ILE A 24 -0.35 9.11 1.79
N ALA A 25 -1.03 10.26 1.73
CA ALA A 25 -2.24 10.40 0.91
C ALA A 25 -1.90 10.52 -0.57
N GLN A 26 -0.79 11.20 -0.92
CA GLN A 26 -0.36 11.39 -2.29
C GLN A 26 0.24 10.10 -2.87
N ASP A 27 1.09 9.40 -2.11
CA ASP A 27 1.65 8.11 -2.51
C ASP A 27 0.56 7.06 -2.74
N ARG A 28 -0.50 7.08 -1.94
CA ARG A 28 -1.65 6.17 -2.09
C ARG A 28 -2.42 6.43 -3.38
N LEU A 29 -2.67 7.68 -3.73
CA LEU A 29 -3.37 8.05 -4.96
C LEU A 29 -2.52 7.70 -6.20
N ASP A 30 -1.20 7.91 -6.12
CA ASP A 30 -0.27 7.51 -7.18
C ASP A 30 -0.26 5.99 -7.37
N TYR A 31 -0.17 5.24 -6.27
CA TYR A 31 -0.21 3.78 -6.28
C TYR A 31 -1.50 3.22 -6.90
N GLU A 32 -2.67 3.66 -6.43
CA GLU A 32 -3.96 3.14 -6.89
C GLU A 32 -4.18 3.48 -8.38
N GLY A 33 -3.82 4.70 -8.81
CA GLY A 33 -3.91 5.12 -10.21
C GLY A 33 -3.04 4.28 -11.14
N ARG A 34 -1.78 4.08 -10.77
CA ARG A 34 -0.84 3.27 -11.56
C ARG A 34 -1.24 1.80 -11.60
N LEU A 35 -1.76 1.25 -10.50
CA LEU A 35 -2.27 -0.13 -10.47
C LEU A 35 -3.46 -0.31 -11.42
N LEU A 36 -4.40 0.63 -11.44
CA LEU A 36 -5.53 0.62 -12.36
C LEU A 36 -5.09 0.75 -13.81
N GLU A 37 -4.11 1.61 -14.10
CA GLU A 37 -3.53 1.74 -15.44
C GLU A 37 -2.93 0.41 -15.91
N GLN A 38 -2.12 -0.26 -15.09
CA GLN A 38 -1.54 -1.54 -15.47
C GLN A 38 -2.60 -2.62 -15.65
N THR A 39 -3.64 -2.62 -14.80
CA THR A 39 -4.78 -3.54 -14.97
C THR A 39 -5.47 -3.32 -16.31
N ALA A 40 -5.67 -2.07 -16.74
CA ALA A 40 -6.23 -1.75 -18.04
C ALA A 40 -5.33 -2.23 -19.20
N GLN A 41 -4.00 -2.13 -19.06
CA GLN A 41 -3.06 -2.67 -20.05
C GLN A 41 -3.14 -4.19 -20.15
N VAL A 42 -3.27 -4.91 -19.02
CA VAL A 42 -3.49 -6.36 -19.02
C VAL A 42 -4.78 -6.71 -19.76
N LEU A 43 -5.88 -6.04 -19.43
CA LEU A 43 -7.20 -6.27 -20.06
C LEU A 43 -7.21 -5.94 -21.55
N ALA A 44 -6.43 -4.95 -21.99
CA ALA A 44 -6.26 -4.59 -23.39
C ALA A 44 -5.36 -5.57 -24.17
N GLY A 45 -4.74 -6.54 -23.50
CA GLY A 45 -3.76 -7.44 -24.12
C GLY A 45 -2.43 -6.77 -24.42
N ASN A 46 -2.10 -5.66 -23.74
CA ASN A 46 -0.82 -4.98 -23.85
C ASN A 46 0.17 -5.51 -22.80
N TRP A 47 0.42 -6.82 -22.86
CA TRP A 47 1.16 -7.58 -21.84
C TRP A 47 2.55 -7.02 -21.52
N GLN A 48 3.30 -6.63 -22.56
CA GLN A 48 4.66 -6.10 -22.40
C GLN A 48 4.67 -4.77 -21.64
N THR A 49 3.73 -3.88 -21.99
CA THR A 49 3.55 -2.60 -21.30
C THR A 49 3.15 -2.83 -19.85
N ALA A 50 2.19 -3.72 -19.61
CA ALA A 50 1.74 -4.09 -18.28
C ALA A 50 2.88 -4.67 -17.42
N GLU A 51 3.73 -5.55 -17.96
CA GLU A 51 4.87 -6.13 -17.23
C GLU A 51 5.85 -5.03 -16.81
N SER A 52 6.23 -4.17 -17.75
CA SER A 52 7.19 -3.10 -17.49
C SER A 52 6.67 -2.11 -16.44
N GLY A 53 5.38 -1.75 -16.51
CA GLY A 53 4.74 -0.85 -15.56
C GLY A 53 4.56 -1.49 -14.18
N LEU A 54 4.21 -2.79 -14.12
CA LEU A 54 4.12 -3.52 -12.85
C LEU A 54 5.49 -3.70 -12.19
N SER A 55 6.55 -3.95 -12.97
CA SER A 55 7.91 -4.04 -12.47
C SER A 55 8.36 -2.72 -11.82
N SER A 56 8.07 -1.59 -12.48
CA SER A 56 8.30 -0.25 -11.92
C SER A 56 7.46 0.00 -10.65
N LEU A 57 6.15 -0.28 -10.70
CA LEU A 57 5.25 -0.13 -9.56
C LEU A 57 5.72 -0.94 -8.34
N LEU A 58 6.16 -2.17 -8.52
CA LEU A 58 6.64 -3.03 -7.43
C LEU A 58 8.03 -2.65 -6.92
N THR A 59 8.81 -1.88 -7.69
CA THR A 59 10.05 -1.28 -7.19
C THR A 59 9.75 -0.19 -6.17
N GLU A 60 8.71 0.61 -6.43
CA GLU A 60 8.30 1.71 -5.54
C GLU A 60 7.39 1.24 -4.39
N PHE A 61 6.57 0.22 -4.64
CA PHE A 61 5.64 -0.37 -3.67
C PHE A 61 5.90 -1.87 -3.49
N PRO A 62 7.07 -2.27 -2.94
CA PRO A 62 7.50 -3.68 -2.88
C PRO A 62 6.60 -4.57 -2.02
N THR A 63 5.86 -3.98 -1.06
CA THR A 63 4.91 -4.69 -0.20
C THR A 63 3.50 -4.77 -0.79
N SER A 64 3.29 -4.32 -2.03
CA SER A 64 1.99 -4.36 -2.69
C SER A 64 1.57 -5.79 -3.01
N ARG A 65 0.68 -6.35 -2.18
CA ARG A 65 0.09 -7.68 -2.44
C ARG A 65 -0.69 -7.72 -3.76
N VAL A 66 -1.46 -6.68 -4.05
CA VAL A 66 -2.31 -6.65 -5.25
C VAL A 66 -1.46 -6.54 -6.51
N GLY A 67 -0.40 -5.73 -6.50
CA GLY A 67 0.53 -5.64 -7.63
C GLY A 67 1.25 -6.97 -7.91
N HIS A 68 1.66 -7.70 -6.86
CA HIS A 68 2.26 -9.03 -7.01
C HIS A 68 1.28 -10.06 -7.58
N LEU A 69 0.01 -10.04 -7.15
CA LEU A 69 -1.03 -10.92 -7.69
C LEU A 69 -1.30 -10.62 -9.17
N LEU A 70 -1.47 -9.35 -9.54
CA LEU A 70 -1.68 -8.96 -10.92
C LEU A 70 -0.51 -9.36 -11.83
N ARG A 71 0.73 -9.23 -11.33
CA ARG A 71 1.92 -9.69 -12.06
C ARG A 71 1.94 -11.22 -12.22
N ALA A 72 1.56 -11.96 -11.18
CA ALA A 72 1.46 -13.42 -11.26
C ALA A 72 0.42 -13.85 -12.31
N ASP A 73 -0.75 -13.20 -12.33
CA ASP A 73 -1.80 -13.47 -13.31
C ASP A 73 -1.34 -13.15 -14.74
N LEU A 74 -0.65 -12.02 -14.93
CA LEU A 74 -0.02 -11.65 -16.20
C LEU A 74 0.95 -12.73 -16.68
N LEU A 75 1.87 -13.18 -15.80
CA LEU A 75 2.86 -14.19 -16.15
C LEU A 75 2.23 -15.56 -16.42
N ALA A 76 1.19 -15.92 -15.67
CA ALA A 76 0.45 -17.16 -15.89
C ALA A 76 -0.22 -17.17 -17.27
N ALA A 77 -0.84 -16.06 -17.65
CA ALA A 77 -1.47 -15.93 -18.96
C ALA A 77 -0.46 -15.88 -20.13
N LEU A 78 0.78 -15.43 -19.89
CA LEU A 78 1.87 -15.51 -20.87
C LEU A 78 2.47 -16.92 -20.99
N ALA A 79 2.33 -17.76 -19.97
CA ALA A 79 2.91 -19.11 -19.95
C ALA A 79 2.13 -20.12 -20.81
N GLY A 80 0.85 -19.87 -21.10
CA GLY A 80 -0.03 -20.73 -21.89
C GLY A 80 -0.83 -21.72 -21.04
#